data_AF-A0A7R8W8K6-F1
#
_entry.id   AF-A0A7R8W8K6-F1
#
_cell.length_a   1.000
_cell.length_b   1.000
_cell.length_c   1.000
_cell.angle_alpha   90.00
_cell.angle_beta   90.00
_cell.angle_gamma   90.00
#
_symmetry.space_group_name_H-M   'P 1'
#
loop_
_entity.id
_entity.type
_entity.pdbx_description
1 polymer ?
#
loop_
_entity_poly.entity_id
_entity_poly.type
_entity_poly.pdbx_seq_one_letter_code
_entity_poly.pdbx_strand_id
1 'polypeptide(L)'
;MASSSTPSSASSCVTGPTLKVLSWNLDGLGEKNVVPRTRAAIEEIKQEDPDVVMLQELVPMTFSMFSTTFSSTFLIRHGAKNDRFTKEAMAPAKPYFTAILLKKTRFDSNLIPPIYRTLPFSNSKMSRTLLIVEVRNPFSNSIMGRTLLIVEVRKPPLQ
;
A
#
# COMPACT_ATOMS: atom_id res chain seq x y z
N MET A 1 -25.58 45.50 35.23
CA MET A 1 -25.72 44.16 34.65
C MET A 1 -24.62 43.99 33.62
N ALA A 2 -23.55 43.26 33.96
CA ALA A 2 -22.44 43.01 33.04
C ALA A 2 -22.70 41.67 32.33
N SER A 3 -22.88 41.71 31.02
CA SER A 3 -23.01 40.53 30.16
C SER A 3 -21.63 39.92 29.93
N SER A 4 -21.37 38.78 30.56
CA SER A 4 -20.18 37.97 30.33
C SER A 4 -20.27 37.30 28.95
N SER A 5 -19.46 37.76 28.01
CA SER A 5 -19.21 37.04 26.75
C SER A 5 -18.20 35.91 27.01
N THR A 6 -18.68 34.68 27.05
CA THR A 6 -17.87 33.46 27.03
C THR A 6 -17.22 33.32 25.65
N PRO A 7 -15.88 33.22 25.53
CA PRO A 7 -15.29 32.78 24.27
C PRO A 7 -15.57 31.29 24.11
N SER A 8 -16.37 30.96 23.10
CA SER A 8 -16.47 29.61 22.54
C SER A 8 -15.08 29.23 22.02
N SER A 9 -14.33 28.47 22.82
CA SER A 9 -13.12 27.79 22.34
C SER A 9 -13.56 26.69 21.38
N ALA A 10 -13.81 27.08 20.13
CA ALA A 10 -13.75 26.14 19.02
C ALA A 10 -12.34 25.54 19.05
N SER A 11 -12.26 24.27 19.44
CA SER A 11 -11.07 23.45 19.28
C SER A 11 -10.68 23.54 17.80
N SER A 12 -9.70 24.38 17.48
CA SER A 12 -9.13 24.41 16.14
C SER A 12 -8.49 23.04 15.96
N CYS A 13 -9.20 22.13 15.29
CA CYS A 13 -8.63 20.86 14.89
C CYS A 13 -7.35 21.18 14.12
N VAL A 14 -6.24 20.52 14.49
CA VAL A 14 -4.97 20.73 13.83
C VAL A 14 -5.14 20.33 12.37
N THR A 15 -5.40 21.29 11.48
CA THR A 15 -5.43 21.08 10.03
C THR A 15 -3.99 21.05 9.54
N GLY A 16 -3.25 20.04 10.00
CA GLY A 16 -1.95 19.69 9.47
C GLY A 16 -2.10 19.00 8.12
N PRO A 17 -1.04 18.94 7.33
CA PRO A 17 -1.02 18.12 6.12
C PRO A 17 -1.40 16.66 6.44
N THR A 18 -2.37 16.11 5.71
CA THR A 18 -2.88 14.75 5.92
C THR A 18 -2.31 13.77 4.91
N LEU A 19 -2.05 12.53 5.34
CA LEU A 19 -1.70 11.40 4.48
C LEU A 19 -2.85 10.42 4.40
N LYS A 20 -3.40 10.17 3.20
CA LYS A 20 -4.44 9.16 3.00
C LYS A 20 -3.81 7.81 2.66
N VAL A 21 -3.97 6.84 3.55
CA VAL A 21 -3.44 5.48 3.39
C VAL A 21 -4.60 4.50 3.29
N LEU A 22 -4.63 3.73 2.21
CA LEU A 22 -5.57 2.62 2.01
C LEU A 22 -4.82 1.30 2.16
N SER A 23 -5.34 0.37 2.96
CA SER A 23 -4.81 -0.99 3.08
C SER A 23 -5.91 -2.01 2.80
N TRP A 24 -5.68 -2.94 1.88
CA TRP A 24 -6.68 -3.89 1.44
C TRP A 24 -6.08 -5.26 1.09
N ASN A 25 -6.56 -6.29 1.77
CA ASN A 25 -6.36 -7.68 1.35
C ASN A 25 -7.39 -8.03 0.26
N LEU A 26 -6.93 -8.26 -0.96
CA LEU A 26 -7.79 -8.47 -2.14
C LEU A 26 -8.31 -9.89 -2.29
N ASP A 27 -7.83 -10.83 -1.48
CA ASP A 27 -8.22 -12.25 -1.55
C ASP A 27 -8.10 -12.80 -3.00
N GLY A 28 -6.96 -12.52 -3.64
CA GLY A 28 -6.68 -12.95 -5.02
C GLY A 28 -6.50 -14.46 -5.17
N LEU A 29 -6.42 -15.20 -4.07
CA LEU A 29 -6.35 -16.65 -4.04
C LEU A 29 -7.70 -17.32 -4.30
N GLY A 30 -8.82 -16.66 -3.97
CA GLY A 30 -10.17 -17.19 -4.21
C GLY A 30 -10.45 -17.33 -5.71
N GLU A 31 -11.07 -18.42 -6.15
CA GLU A 31 -11.22 -18.71 -7.59
C GLU A 31 -12.41 -18.01 -8.25
N LYS A 32 -13.40 -17.59 -7.46
CA LYS A 32 -14.65 -17.02 -7.96
C LYS A 32 -14.49 -15.52 -8.20
N ASN A 33 -14.89 -15.08 -9.39
CA ASN A 33 -15.07 -13.67 -9.74
C ASN A 33 -13.85 -12.76 -9.47
N VAL A 34 -12.61 -13.29 -9.54
CA VAL A 34 -11.39 -12.52 -9.26
C VAL A 34 -11.29 -11.26 -10.12
N VAL A 35 -11.55 -11.39 -11.42
CA VAL A 35 -11.46 -10.25 -12.35
C VAL A 35 -12.50 -9.16 -12.03
N PRO A 36 -13.81 -9.47 -11.90
CA PRO A 36 -14.80 -8.48 -11.45
C PRO A 36 -14.46 -7.82 -10.10
N ARG A 37 -14.04 -8.61 -9.10
CA ARG A 37 -13.65 -8.08 -7.78
C ARG A 37 -12.44 -7.14 -7.88
N THR A 38 -11.46 -7.51 -8.71
CA THR A 38 -10.26 -6.68 -8.95
C THR A 38 -10.63 -5.38 -9.65
N ARG A 39 -11.53 -5.41 -10.65
CA ARG A 39 -12.03 -4.18 -11.30
C ARG A 39 -12.75 -3.27 -10.31
N ALA A 40 -13.62 -3.83 -9.48
CA ALA A 40 -14.31 -3.07 -8.44
C ALA A 40 -13.32 -2.42 -7.46
N ALA A 41 -12.32 -3.17 -6.99
CA ALA A 41 -11.27 -2.62 -6.12
C ALA A 41 -10.45 -1.51 -6.79
N ILE A 42 -10.16 -1.64 -8.09
CA ILE A 42 -9.48 -0.59 -8.87
C ILE A 42 -10.32 0.68 -8.92
N GLU A 43 -11.63 0.58 -9.21
CA GLU A 43 -12.51 1.74 -9.25
C GLU A 43 -12.66 2.40 -7.88
N GLU A 44 -12.77 1.61 -6.81
CA GLU A 44 -12.80 2.12 -5.44
C GLU A 44 -11.52 2.90 -5.11
N ILE A 45 -10.35 2.38 -5.47
CA ILE A 45 -9.08 3.07 -5.26
C ILE A 45 -9.00 4.38 -6.05
N LYS A 46 -9.53 4.43 -7.28
CA LYS A 46 -9.61 5.68 -8.05
C LYS A 46 -10.53 6.70 -7.38
N GLN A 47 -11.69 6.25 -6.87
CA GLN A 47 -12.66 7.10 -6.22
C GLN A 47 -12.14 7.66 -4.89
N GLU A 48 -11.49 6.81 -4.08
CA GLU A 48 -10.91 7.21 -2.80
C GLU A 48 -9.65 8.07 -2.97
N ASP A 49 -8.97 8.00 -4.11
CA ASP A 49 -7.77 8.76 -4.45
C ASP A 49 -6.69 8.82 -3.32
N PRO A 50 -6.28 7.67 -2.74
CA PRO A 50 -5.32 7.64 -1.64
C PRO A 50 -3.90 8.03 -2.08
N ASP A 51 -3.10 8.55 -1.16
CA ASP A 51 -1.68 8.85 -1.39
C ASP A 51 -0.84 7.55 -1.37
N VAL A 52 -1.23 6.57 -0.56
CA VAL A 52 -0.57 5.28 -0.40
C VAL A 52 -1.61 4.15 -0.45
N VAL A 53 -1.35 3.12 -1.25
CA VAL A 53 -2.16 1.89 -1.28
C VAL A 53 -1.30 0.70 -0.90
N MET A 54 -1.75 -0.09 0.08
CA MET A 54 -1.10 -1.28 0.61
C MET A 54 -1.98 -2.49 0.29
N LEU A 55 -1.53 -3.36 -0.62
CA LEU A 55 -2.31 -4.51 -1.08
C LEU A 55 -1.72 -5.82 -0.54
N GLN A 56 -2.59 -6.73 -0.12
CA GLN A 56 -2.22 -8.10 0.27
C GLN A 56 -2.98 -9.16 -0.53
N GLU A 57 -2.42 -10.37 -0.59
CA GLU A 57 -2.95 -11.52 -1.35
C GLU A 57 -3.15 -11.22 -2.85
N LEU A 58 -2.27 -10.39 -3.42
CA LEU A 58 -2.16 -10.19 -4.86
C LEU A 58 -1.58 -11.44 -5.52
N VAL A 59 -2.11 -11.79 -6.69
CA VAL A 59 -1.56 -12.81 -7.58
C VAL A 59 -1.05 -12.14 -8.87
N PRO A 60 -0.22 -12.81 -9.71
CA PRO A 60 0.36 -12.19 -10.91
C PRO A 60 -0.69 -11.57 -11.84
N MET A 61 -1.82 -12.25 -12.04
CA MET A 61 -2.92 -11.76 -12.88
C MET A 61 -3.52 -10.44 -12.35
N THR A 62 -3.89 -10.38 -11.07
CA THR A 62 -4.48 -9.17 -10.49
C THR A 62 -3.45 -8.04 -10.42
N PHE A 63 -2.19 -8.36 -10.09
CA PHE A 63 -1.11 -7.39 -10.11
C PHE A 63 -0.90 -6.76 -11.49
N SER A 64 -1.00 -7.55 -12.57
CA SER A 64 -0.94 -7.03 -13.94
C SER A 64 -2.02 -5.97 -14.18
N MET A 65 -3.26 -6.22 -13.74
CA MET A 65 -4.36 -5.25 -13.85
C MET A 65 -4.08 -3.94 -13.10
N PHE A 66 -3.54 -4.03 -11.87
CA PHE A 66 -3.11 -2.86 -11.11
C PHE A 66 -1.97 -2.12 -11.81
N SER A 67 -0.96 -2.85 -12.28
CA SER A 67 0.20 -2.28 -12.96
C SER A 67 -0.21 -1.52 -14.21
N THR A 68 -1.02 -2.11 -15.09
CA THR A 68 -1.53 -1.45 -16.29
C THR A 68 -2.35 -0.20 -15.97
N THR A 69 -3.16 -0.24 -14.90
CA THR A 69 -4.05 0.89 -14.57
C THR A 69 -3.34 2.05 -13.88
N PHE A 70 -2.42 1.76 -12.96
CA PHE A 70 -1.85 2.77 -12.04
C PHE A 70 -0.39 3.13 -12.32
N SER A 71 0.30 2.48 -13.26
CA SER A 71 1.74 2.77 -13.50
C SER A 71 2.02 4.19 -14.00
N SER A 72 1.03 4.90 -14.54
CA SER A 72 1.15 6.32 -14.89
C SER A 72 1.11 7.23 -13.67
N THR A 73 0.29 6.92 -12.66
CA THR A 73 -0.02 7.80 -11.50
C THR A 73 0.63 7.35 -10.18
N PHE A 74 1.02 6.10 -10.06
CA PHE A 74 1.66 5.52 -8.86
C PHE A 74 3.02 4.89 -9.18
N LEU A 75 3.94 4.96 -8.23
CA LEU A 75 5.11 4.10 -8.15
C LEU A 75 4.67 2.78 -7.50
N ILE A 76 4.86 1.66 -8.20
CA ILE A 76 4.34 0.36 -7.76
C ILE A 76 5.50 -0.56 -7.40
N ARG A 77 5.49 -1.11 -6.18
CA ARG A 77 6.46 -2.12 -5.74
C ARG A 77 5.74 -3.34 -5.18
N HIS A 78 6.20 -4.54 -5.54
CA HIS A 78 5.71 -5.80 -4.98
C HIS A 78 6.75 -6.48 -4.08
N GLY A 79 6.27 -7.24 -3.10
CA GLY A 79 7.05 -8.05 -2.16
C GLY A 79 7.27 -9.50 -2.60
N ALA A 80 6.98 -9.84 -3.85
CA ALA A 80 7.25 -11.17 -4.40
C ALA A 80 8.76 -11.49 -4.30
N LYS A 81 9.10 -12.72 -3.90
CA LYS A 81 10.48 -13.21 -3.97
C LYS A 81 10.86 -13.37 -5.45
N ASN A 82 12.05 -12.90 -5.80
CA ASN A 82 12.63 -13.06 -7.14
C ASN A 82 12.52 -14.54 -7.57
N ASP A 83 12.20 -14.77 -8.86
CA ASP A 83 12.05 -16.05 -9.57
C ASP A 83 10.67 -16.73 -9.68
N ARG A 84 9.61 -16.27 -8.99
CA ARG A 84 8.26 -16.88 -9.14
C ARG A 84 7.28 -16.14 -10.06
N PHE A 85 7.64 -14.96 -10.56
CA PHE A 85 6.84 -14.27 -11.58
C PHE A 85 6.97 -14.94 -12.96
N THR A 86 8.05 -15.69 -13.20
CA THR A 86 8.45 -16.20 -14.52
C THR A 86 8.44 -17.73 -14.61
N LYS A 87 8.25 -18.46 -13.51
CA LYS A 87 8.17 -19.92 -13.53
C LYS A 87 6.83 -20.37 -12.96
N GLU A 88 5.90 -20.61 -13.89
CA GLU A 88 4.62 -21.31 -13.66
C GLU A 88 4.81 -22.76 -13.20
N ALA A 89 6.04 -23.24 -13.04
CA ALA A 89 6.34 -24.64 -12.77
C ALA A 89 6.93 -24.84 -11.36
N MET A 90 6.33 -25.77 -10.61
CA MET A 90 6.83 -26.41 -9.37
C MET A 90 6.48 -25.81 -7.99
N ALA A 91 5.26 -25.31 -7.78
CA ALA A 91 4.63 -25.42 -6.45
C ALA A 91 3.11 -25.63 -6.59
N PRO A 92 2.47 -26.51 -5.80
CA PRO A 92 1.03 -26.75 -5.89
C PRO A 92 0.16 -25.54 -5.45
N ALA A 93 0.77 -24.45 -4.99
CA ALA A 93 0.07 -23.27 -4.46
C ALA A 93 0.28 -22.04 -5.35
N LYS A 94 -0.82 -21.37 -5.71
CA LYS A 94 -0.80 -20.09 -6.44
C LYS A 94 0.07 -19.08 -5.68
N PRO A 95 1.15 -18.54 -6.28
CA PRO A 95 2.00 -17.57 -5.61
C PRO A 95 1.21 -16.27 -5.38
N TYR A 96 1.24 -15.79 -4.15
CA TYR A 96 0.68 -14.50 -3.79
C TYR A 96 1.70 -13.63 -3.05
N PHE A 97 1.50 -12.32 -3.06
CA PHE A 97 2.41 -11.35 -2.48
C PHE A 97 1.70 -10.06 -2.06
N THR A 98 2.47 -9.14 -1.48
CA THR A 98 2.03 -7.78 -1.18
C THR A 98 2.47 -6.80 -2.26
N ALA A 99 1.78 -5.67 -2.37
CA ALA A 99 2.28 -4.52 -3.11
C ALA A 99 2.03 -3.22 -2.36
N ILE A 100 2.86 -2.22 -2.62
CA ILE A 100 2.67 -0.84 -2.20
C ILE A 100 2.65 0.02 -3.45
N LEU A 101 1.64 0.87 -3.56
CA LEU A 101 1.52 1.90 -4.58
C LEU A 101 1.69 3.26 -3.88
N LEU A 102 2.60 4.08 -4.39
CA LEU A 102 2.85 5.45 -3.90
C LEU A 102 2.45 6.46 -4.96
N LYS A 103 1.54 7.38 -4.64
CA LYS A 103 1.07 8.39 -5.60
C LYS A 103 2.23 9.29 -6.03
N LYS A 104 2.51 9.36 -7.33
CA LYS A 104 3.69 10.06 -7.86
C LYS A 104 3.68 11.54 -7.53
N THR A 105 2.52 12.19 -7.61
CA THR A 105 2.37 13.61 -7.26
C THR A 105 2.76 13.94 -5.81
N ARG A 106 2.82 12.93 -4.93
CA ARG A 106 3.27 13.09 -3.53
C ARG A 106 4.71 12.61 -3.29
N PHE A 107 5.13 11.55 -3.96
CA PHE A 107 6.35 10.81 -3.60
C PHE A 107 7.42 10.75 -4.70
N ASP A 108 7.08 11.07 -5.94
CA ASP A 108 7.99 11.07 -7.09
C ASP A 108 8.72 12.41 -7.17
N SER A 109 9.64 12.63 -6.24
CA SER A 109 10.57 13.75 -6.29
C SER A 109 11.90 13.28 -6.86
N ASN A 110 12.36 13.91 -7.94
CA ASN A 110 13.68 13.66 -8.57
C ASN A 110 14.87 13.80 -7.61
N LEU A 111 14.65 14.36 -6.42
CA LEU A 111 15.67 14.60 -5.41
C LEU A 111 16.01 13.35 -4.59
N ILE A 112 15.01 12.57 -4.16
CA ILE A 112 15.22 11.38 -3.32
C ILE A 112 14.22 10.30 -3.75
N PRO A 113 14.67 9.25 -4.47
CA PRO A 113 13.82 8.13 -4.81
C PRO A 113 13.50 7.27 -3.57
N PRO A 114 12.34 6.60 -3.52
CA PRO A 114 12.02 5.66 -2.45
C PRO A 114 13.00 4.48 -2.40
N ILE A 115 13.31 4.01 -1.18
CA ILE A 115 14.12 2.82 -0.97
C ILE A 115 13.20 1.65 -0.64
N TYR A 116 13.38 0.54 -1.36
CA TYR A 116 12.55 -0.66 -1.22
C TYR A 116 13.34 -1.80 -0.59
N ARG A 117 12.77 -2.46 0.42
CA ARG A 117 13.34 -3.69 1.01
C ARG A 117 12.24 -4.72 1.19
N THR A 118 12.56 -5.99 0.91
CA THR A 118 11.68 -7.12 1.20
C THR A 118 12.39 -8.04 2.16
N LEU A 119 11.87 -8.17 3.38
CA LEU A 119 12.44 -9.07 4.38
C LEU A 119 11.59 -10.35 4.47
N PRO A 120 12.18 -11.55 4.35
CA PRO A 120 11.44 -12.79 4.53
C PRO A 120 11.15 -13.06 6.00
N PHE A 121 9.99 -13.66 6.29
CA PHE A 121 9.75 -14.29 7.59
C PHE A 121 10.28 -15.72 7.57
N SER A 122 11.39 -15.98 8.29
CA SER A 122 12.08 -17.28 8.29
C SER A 122 11.20 -18.44 8.79
N ASN A 123 10.27 -18.15 9.70
CA ASN A 123 9.31 -19.10 10.26
C ASN A 123 7.96 -19.15 9.51
N SER A 124 7.80 -18.40 8.41
CA SER A 124 6.51 -18.35 7.72
C SER A 124 6.25 -19.61 6.91
N LYS A 125 5.18 -20.34 7.27
CA LYS A 125 4.64 -21.45 6.48
C LYS A 125 3.78 -21.02 5.29
N MET A 126 3.44 -19.73 5.19
CA MET A 126 2.52 -19.20 4.17
C MET A 126 3.22 -18.29 3.15
N SER A 127 4.55 -18.33 3.01
CA SER A 127 5.30 -17.43 2.10
C SER A 127 5.15 -15.91 2.38
N ARG A 128 4.87 -15.51 3.62
CA ARG A 128 4.75 -14.10 4.01
C ARG A 128 6.11 -13.39 3.95
N THR A 129 6.07 -12.10 3.61
CA THR A 129 7.22 -11.19 3.62
C THR A 129 6.82 -9.85 4.23
N LEU A 130 7.82 -9.09 4.69
CA LEU A 130 7.69 -7.70 5.09
C LEU A 130 8.18 -6.83 3.95
N LEU A 131 7.27 -6.09 3.31
CA LEU A 131 7.64 -5.10 2.30
C LEU A 131 7.76 -3.73 2.97
N ILE A 132 8.96 -3.16 2.89
CA ILE A 132 9.33 -1.89 3.50
C ILE A 132 9.60 -0.88 2.38
N VAL A 133 9.01 0.30 2.51
CA VAL A 133 9.30 1.44 1.64
C VAL A 133 9.68 2.63 2.50
N GLU A 134 10.92 3.06 2.36
CA GLU A 134 11.40 4.31 2.95
C GLU A 134 11.13 5.42 1.94
N VAL A 135 10.33 6.42 2.34
CA VAL A 135 10.01 7.58 1.52
C VAL A 135 10.49 8.86 2.20
N ARG A 136 10.72 9.90 1.40
CA ARG A 136 10.87 11.26 1.93
C ARG A 136 9.55 11.68 2.59
N ASN A 137 9.62 12.42 3.69
CA ASN A 137 8.43 13.02 4.27
C ASN A 137 7.79 13.99 3.24
N PRO A 138 6.56 13.73 2.75
CA PRO A 138 5.92 14.55 1.73
C PRO A 138 5.47 15.92 2.27
N PHE A 139 5.45 16.11 3.59
CA PHE A 139 4.97 17.32 4.26
C PHE A 139 6.08 18.22 4.78
N SER A 140 7.33 17.80 4.67
CA SER A 140 8.48 18.59 5.12
C SER A 140 9.32 19.00 3.93
N ASN A 141 9.75 20.26 3.87
CA ASN A 141 10.77 20.70 2.93
C ASN A 141 12.19 20.36 3.43
N SER A 142 12.32 19.85 4.66
CA SER A 142 13.60 19.40 5.20
C SER A 142 13.98 18.05 4.59
N ILE A 143 15.18 18.00 4.04
CA ILE A 143 15.80 16.83 3.42
C ILE A 143 16.11 15.73 4.45
N MET A 144 16.10 16.05 5.76
CA MET A 144 16.43 15.11 6.84
C MET A 144 15.26 14.25 7.33
N GLY A 145 14.01 14.54 6.93
CA GLY A 145 12.84 13.79 7.37
C GLY A 145 12.52 12.59 6.47
N ARG A 146 12.77 11.36 6.95
CA ARG A 146 12.27 10.13 6.30
C ARG A 146 11.03 9.62 7.01
N THR A 147 10.07 9.12 6.22
CA THR A 147 8.89 8.41 6.72
C THR A 147 8.99 6.95 6.29
N LEU A 148 8.84 6.04 7.25
CA LEU A 148 8.88 4.60 7.00
C LEU A 148 7.46 4.07 6.85
N LEU A 149 7.16 3.48 5.69
CA LEU A 149 5.90 2.78 5.46
C LEU A 149 6.17 1.28 5.49
N ILE A 150 5.46 0.58 6.38
CA ILE A 150 5.63 -0.86 6.63
C ILE A 150 4.31 -1.57 6.32
N VAL A 151 4.33 -2.51 5.36
CA VAL A 151 3.23 -3.47 5.17
C VAL A 151 3.64 -4.79 5.79
N GLU A 152 3.07 -5.10 6.95
CA GLU A 152 3.12 -6.46 7.50
C GLU A 152 1.86 -7.22 7.11
N VAL A 153 2.02 -8.49 6.73
CA VAL A 153 0.89 -9.38 6.47
C VAL A 153 0.72 -10.36 7.61
N ARG A 154 -0.33 -10.16 8.41
CA ARG A 154 -0.77 -11.12 9.42
C ARG A 154 -2.07 -11.79 8.94
N LYS A 155 -2.10 -13.12 8.92
CA LYS A 155 -3.35 -13.88 8.91
C LYS A 155 -3.45 -14.54 10.27
N PRO A 156 -4.61 -14.50 10.96
CA PRO A 156 -4.75 -15.18 12.24
C PRO A 156 -4.45 -16.67 12.07
N PRO A 157 -3.89 -17.33 13.10
CA PRO A 157 -3.72 -18.78 13.08
C PRO A 157 -5.07 -19.44 12.79
N LEU A 158 -5.07 -20.44 11.91
CA LEU A 158 -6.23 -21.31 11.73
C LEU A 158 -6.50 -21.97 13.09
N GLN A 159 -7.71 -21.74 13.62
CA GLN A 159 -8.24 -22.47 14.78
C GLN A 159 -8.61 -23.88 14.36
#